data_AF-A0A537LZK6-F1
#
_entry.id   AF-A0A537LZK6-F1
#
_cell.length_a   1.000
_cell.length_b   1.000
_cell.length_c   1.000
_cell.angle_alpha   90.00
_cell.angle_beta   90.00
_cell.angle_gamma   90.00
#
_symmetry.space_group_name_H-M   'P 1'
#
loop_
_entity.id
_entity.type
_entity.pdbx_description
1 polymer ?
#
loop_
_entity_poly.entity_id
_entity_poly.type
_entity_poly.pdbx_seq_one_letter_code
_entity_poly.pdbx_strand_id
1 'polypeptide(L)'
;MCRKPPLARARRRFGKEARLVRASAEALPFPDSAFDAAVSLNSLYFWPDVPAAFAELARVVRPGGRLAVGFEPADELRKWPGHRFGFRLFEAEEVAGLAAAAGFEHLRFSEGRGRKPDRFLCLSGTRGSANV
;
A
#
# COMPACT_ATOMS: atom_id res chain seq x y z
N MET A 1 15.97 13.80 -14.40
CA MET A 1 14.62 13.45 -14.88
C MET A 1 14.67 12.11 -15.61
N CYS A 2 13.96 11.09 -15.13
CA CYS A 2 14.08 9.70 -15.60
C CYS A 2 13.41 9.51 -16.98
N ARG A 3 14.19 9.14 -18.00
CA ARG A 3 13.82 9.20 -19.45
C ARG A 3 12.86 8.12 -19.98
N LYS A 4 12.24 7.29 -19.14
CA LYS A 4 11.19 6.32 -19.58
C LYS A 4 10.10 6.17 -18.51
N PRO A 5 8.81 6.24 -18.87
CA PRO A 5 7.73 6.06 -17.90
C PRO A 5 7.83 4.64 -17.29
N PRO A 6 7.76 4.50 -15.94
CA PRO A 6 7.96 3.23 -15.24
C PRO A 6 7.17 2.06 -15.84
N LEU A 7 5.96 2.33 -16.32
CA LEU A 7 5.06 1.32 -16.87
C LEU A 7 5.57 0.69 -18.17
N ALA A 8 6.23 1.44 -19.05
CA ALA A 8 6.76 0.89 -20.31
C ALA A 8 7.93 -0.07 -20.06
N ARG A 9 8.71 0.17 -19.00
CA ARG A 9 9.76 -0.74 -18.53
C ARG A 9 9.14 -1.97 -17.87
N ALA A 10 8.16 -1.78 -16.99
CA ALA A 10 7.44 -2.88 -16.35
C ALA A 10 6.77 -3.81 -17.38
N ARG A 11 6.11 -3.25 -18.40
CA ARG A 11 5.46 -4.03 -19.48
C ARG A 11 6.41 -4.92 -20.25
N ARG A 12 7.60 -4.41 -20.58
CA ARG A 12 8.64 -5.23 -21.24
C ARG A 12 9.11 -6.40 -20.39
N ARG A 13 9.15 -6.22 -19.06
CA ARG A 13 9.67 -7.24 -18.15
C ARG A 13 8.61 -8.25 -17.73
N PHE A 14 7.40 -7.81 -17.43
CA PHE A 14 6.37 -8.60 -16.75
C PHE A 14 5.05 -8.72 -17.54
N GLY A 15 4.93 -8.10 -18.72
CA GLY A 15 3.65 -8.01 -19.44
C GLY A 15 3.04 -9.35 -19.87
N LYS A 16 3.82 -10.44 -19.83
CA LYS A 16 3.33 -11.81 -20.07
C LYS A 16 2.86 -12.52 -18.79
N GLU A 17 3.32 -12.06 -17.63
CA GLU A 17 3.10 -12.69 -16.32
C GLU A 17 2.08 -11.91 -15.48
N ALA A 18 1.93 -10.61 -15.73
CA ALA A 18 1.07 -9.73 -14.97
C ALA A 18 0.32 -8.72 -15.85
N ARG A 19 -0.94 -8.46 -15.51
CA ARG A 19 -1.71 -7.35 -16.08
C ARG A 19 -1.25 -6.04 -15.45
N LEU A 20 -0.70 -5.14 -16.27
CA LEU A 20 -0.17 -3.86 -15.81
C LEU A 20 -1.08 -2.70 -16.20
N VAL A 21 -1.61 -2.02 -15.19
CA VAL A 21 -2.59 -0.93 -15.34
C VAL A 21 -2.01 0.37 -14.78
N ARG A 22 -2.28 1.50 -15.46
CA ARG A 22 -2.01 2.84 -14.93
C ARG A 22 -3.25 3.32 -14.21
N ALA A 23 -3.18 3.53 -12.90
CA ALA A 23 -4.28 4.01 -12.07
C ALA A 23 -3.74 4.82 -10.88
N SER A 24 -4.60 5.63 -10.26
CA SER A 24 -4.35 6.13 -8.89
C SER A 24 -4.75 5.06 -7.89
N ALA A 25 -4.11 5.05 -6.71
CA ALA A 25 -4.54 4.20 -5.60
C ALA A 25 -5.93 4.60 -5.09
N GLU A 26 -6.33 5.86 -5.27
CA GLU A 26 -7.63 6.43 -4.87
C GLU A 26 -8.74 6.16 -5.89
N ALA A 27 -8.43 5.57 -7.04
CA ALA A 27 -9.41 5.26 -8.08
C ALA A 27 -8.93 4.07 -8.92
N LEU A 28 -9.20 2.86 -8.42
CA LEU A 28 -8.77 1.62 -9.05
C LEU A 28 -9.79 1.18 -10.11
N PRO A 29 -9.39 0.93 -11.37
CA PRO A 29 -10.29 0.56 -12.47
C PRO A 29 -10.62 -0.95 -12.45
N PHE A 30 -11.03 -1.43 -11.28
CA PHE A 30 -11.42 -2.82 -11.03
C PHE A 30 -12.79 -2.83 -10.36
N PRO A 31 -13.62 -3.86 -10.62
CA PRO A 31 -14.88 -4.02 -9.93
C PRO A 31 -14.67 -4.32 -8.45
N ASP A 32 -15.74 -4.21 -7.69
CA ASP A 32 -15.76 -4.58 -6.28
C ASP A 32 -15.41 -6.06 -6.11
N SER A 33 -14.68 -6.40 -5.06
CA SER A 33 -14.31 -7.79 -4.73
C SER A 33 -13.56 -8.55 -5.83
N ALA A 34 -12.83 -7.84 -6.70
CA ALA A 34 -12.07 -8.42 -7.80
C ALA A 34 -10.85 -9.25 -7.39
N PHE A 35 -10.32 -9.06 -6.17
CA PHE A 35 -9.06 -9.67 -5.74
C PHE A 35 -9.18 -10.40 -4.39
N ASP A 36 -8.44 -11.50 -4.25
CA ASP A 36 -8.25 -12.19 -2.97
C ASP A 36 -7.34 -11.42 -2.00
N ALA A 37 -6.46 -10.58 -2.52
CA ALA A 37 -5.51 -9.82 -1.72
C ALA A 37 -5.03 -8.55 -2.41
N ALA A 38 -4.65 -7.56 -1.61
CA ALA A 38 -3.93 -6.37 -2.06
C ALA A 38 -2.59 -6.23 -1.34
N VAL A 39 -1.56 -5.81 -2.08
CA VAL A 39 -0.21 -5.58 -1.55
C VAL A 39 0.28 -4.21 -2.03
N SER A 40 0.74 -3.39 -1.10
CA SER A 40 1.42 -2.13 -1.36
C SER A 40 2.75 -2.12 -0.62
N LEU A 41 3.86 -1.84 -1.30
CA LEU A 41 5.19 -1.79 -0.69
C LEU A 41 5.86 -0.46 -1.05
N ASN A 42 6.28 0.30 -0.03
CA ASN A 42 7.01 1.56 -0.16
C ASN A 42 6.35 2.58 -1.10
N SER A 43 5.01 2.62 -1.12
CA SER A 43 4.25 3.55 -1.96
C SER A 43 3.32 4.49 -1.19
N LEU A 44 2.99 4.14 0.06
CA LEU A 44 2.04 4.85 0.93
C LEU A 44 2.33 6.35 1.05
N TYR A 45 3.61 6.73 1.11
CA TYR A 45 4.07 8.12 1.28
C TYR A 45 3.71 9.07 0.13
N PHE A 46 3.32 8.50 -1.01
CA PHE A 46 3.04 9.24 -2.23
C PHE A 46 1.55 9.32 -2.55
N TRP A 47 0.68 8.74 -1.71
CA TRP A 47 -0.75 8.79 -1.92
C TRP A 47 -1.29 10.16 -1.48
N PRO A 48 -1.94 10.91 -2.37
CA PRO A 48 -2.48 12.24 -2.02
C PRO A 48 -3.58 12.13 -0.95
N ASP A 49 -4.55 11.24 -1.15
CA ASP A 49 -5.61 10.90 -0.21
C ASP A 49 -5.47 9.44 0.23
N VAL A 50 -4.82 9.26 1.38
CA VAL A 50 -4.55 7.94 1.94
C VAL A 50 -5.83 7.25 2.43
N PRO A 51 -6.76 7.93 3.15
CA PRO A 51 -8.08 7.37 3.43
C PRO A 51 -8.81 6.85 2.18
N ALA A 52 -8.88 7.63 1.10
CA ALA A 52 -9.55 7.21 -0.13
C ALA A 52 -8.86 6.01 -0.79
N ALA A 53 -7.52 5.97 -0.78
CA ALA A 53 -6.77 4.82 -1.26
C ALA A 53 -7.05 3.55 -0.44
N PHE A 54 -7.11 3.63 0.89
CA PHE A 54 -7.50 2.49 1.73
C PHE A 54 -8.94 2.05 1.47
N ALA A 55 -9.87 2.99 1.24
CA ALA A 55 -11.25 2.68 0.87
C ALA A 55 -11.34 1.95 -0.48
N GLU A 56 -10.55 2.34 -1.47
CA GLU A 56 -10.48 1.62 -2.76
C GLU A 56 -9.84 0.23 -2.62
N LEU A 57 -8.78 0.09 -1.82
CA LEU A 57 -8.19 -1.22 -1.50
C LEU A 57 -9.20 -2.13 -0.80
N ALA A 58 -9.91 -1.56 0.18
CA ALA A 58 -11.25 -1.91 0.63
C ALA A 58 -12.05 -2.58 -0.47
N ARG A 59 -12.66 -1.73 -1.29
CA ARG A 59 -13.63 -2.04 -2.33
C ARG A 59 -13.22 -3.19 -3.24
N VAL A 60 -11.97 -3.20 -3.73
CA VAL A 60 -11.51 -4.18 -4.72
C VAL A 60 -11.10 -5.54 -4.12
N VAL A 61 -10.76 -5.61 -2.84
CA VAL A 61 -10.46 -6.89 -2.18
C VAL A 61 -11.76 -7.53 -1.72
N ARG A 62 -12.00 -8.81 -1.99
CA ARG A 62 -13.26 -9.46 -1.54
C ARG A 62 -13.39 -9.51 -0.01
N PRO A 63 -14.60 -9.62 0.55
CA PRO A 63 -14.78 -9.96 1.96
C PRO A 63 -13.99 -11.22 2.36
N GLY A 64 -13.30 -11.18 3.50
CA GLY A 64 -12.35 -12.21 3.93
C GLY A 64 -11.02 -12.23 3.17
N GLY A 65 -10.83 -11.36 2.18
CA GLY A 65 -9.57 -11.18 1.45
C GLY A 65 -8.51 -10.47 2.29
N ARG A 66 -7.25 -10.45 1.83
CA ARG A 66 -6.09 -10.02 2.63
C ARG A 66 -5.53 -8.67 2.19
N LEU A 67 -4.90 -7.97 3.14
CA LEU A 67 -4.11 -6.77 2.90
C LEU A 67 -2.69 -6.96 3.41
N ALA A 68 -1.70 -6.44 2.68
CA ALA A 68 -0.35 -6.18 3.17
C ALA A 68 0.14 -4.80 2.73
N VAL A 69 0.51 -3.95 3.67
CA VAL A 69 1.09 -2.62 3.43
C VAL A 69 2.44 -2.53 4.10
N GLY A 70 3.50 -2.56 3.28
CA GLY A 70 4.89 -2.42 3.71
C GLY A 70 5.37 -0.97 3.59
N PHE A 71 5.94 -0.44 4.67
CA PHE A 71 6.44 0.92 4.76
C PHE A 71 7.56 1.02 5.83
N GLU A 72 8.59 1.79 5.54
CA GLU A 72 9.48 2.44 6.52
C GLU A 72 8.68 3.33 7.50
N PRO A 73 8.83 3.15 8.82
CA PRO A 73 8.21 4.01 9.81
C PRO A 73 8.83 5.41 9.83
N ALA A 74 8.12 6.38 10.41
CA ALA A 74 8.51 7.79 10.41
C ALA A 74 9.90 8.04 11.01
N ASP A 75 10.29 7.33 12.07
CA ASP A 75 11.60 7.46 12.70
C ASP A 75 12.76 7.05 11.77
N GLU A 76 12.57 6.01 10.95
CA GLU A 76 13.54 5.60 9.94
C GLU A 76 13.62 6.60 8.78
N LEU A 77 12.47 7.00 8.24
CA LEU A 77 12.42 7.97 7.13
C LEU A 77 13.03 9.33 7.52
N ARG A 78 12.85 9.78 8.77
CA ARG A 78 13.47 11.02 9.28
C ARG A 78 15.00 10.98 9.23
N LYS A 79 15.63 9.81 9.33
CA LYS A 79 17.10 9.66 9.20
C LYS A 79 17.59 9.94 7.78
N TRP A 80 16.74 9.77 6.78
CA TRP A 80 17.10 10.02 5.39
C TRP A 80 16.85 11.49 5.02
N PRO A 81 17.85 12.28 4.59
CA PRO A 81 17.68 13.70 4.29
C PRO A 81 16.58 14.00 3.24
N GLY A 82 16.25 12.99 2.42
CA GLY A 82 15.23 13.07 1.38
C GLY A 82 13.78 13.11 1.87
N HIS A 83 13.49 12.85 3.16
CA HIS A 83 12.13 13.00 3.70
C HIS A 83 11.58 14.43 3.51
N ARG A 84 12.46 15.42 3.42
CA ARG A 84 12.13 16.84 3.18
C ARG A 84 11.55 17.10 1.78
N PHE A 85 11.57 16.13 0.87
CA PHE A 85 11.00 16.24 -0.48
C PHE A 85 9.50 15.91 -0.56
N GLY A 86 8.74 16.13 0.52
CA GLY A 86 7.28 15.99 0.51
C GLY A 86 6.77 14.58 0.78
N PHE A 87 7.57 13.72 1.42
CA PHE A 87 7.08 12.43 1.91
C PHE A 87 6.19 12.66 3.13
N ARG A 88 4.95 12.17 3.09
CA ARG A 88 4.17 12.07 4.32
C ARG A 88 4.78 10.97 5.20
N LEU A 89 5.10 11.30 6.43
CA LEU A 89 5.57 10.34 7.42
C LEU A 89 4.38 9.66 8.08
N PHE A 90 4.48 8.35 8.31
CA PHE A 90 3.44 7.56 8.95
C PHE A 90 3.98 6.84 10.16
N GLU A 91 3.26 6.97 11.28
CA GLU A 91 3.44 6.13 12.45
C GLU A 91 2.60 4.84 12.28
N ALA A 92 2.99 3.75 12.95
CA ALA A 92 2.34 2.45 12.77
C ALA A 92 0.84 2.50 13.08
N GLU A 93 0.49 3.13 14.20
CA GLU A 93 -0.87 3.26 14.71
C GLU A 93 -1.76 4.04 13.75
N GLU A 94 -1.22 5.04 13.06
CA GLU A 94 -1.95 5.81 12.05
C GLU A 94 -2.33 4.92 10.85
N VAL A 95 -1.39 4.12 10.36
CA VAL A 95 -1.66 3.19 9.24
C VAL A 95 -2.67 2.11 9.65
N ALA A 96 -2.59 1.62 10.89
CA ALA A 96 -3.57 0.69 11.42
C ALA A 96 -4.97 1.30 11.52
N GLY A 97 -5.08 2.55 12.01
CA GLY A 97 -6.34 3.28 12.09
C GLY A 97 -6.98 3.50 10.72
N LEU A 98 -6.17 3.86 9.71
CA LEU A 98 -6.62 4.02 8.32
C LEU A 98 -7.14 2.70 7.72
N ALA A 99 -6.41 1.60 7.94
CA ALA A 99 -6.85 0.28 7.48
C ALA A 99 -8.14 -0.17 8.20
N ALA A 100 -8.24 0.04 9.51
CA ALA A 100 -9.42 -0.29 10.29
C ALA A 100 -10.65 0.51 9.83
N ALA A 101 -10.50 1.82 9.62
CA ALA A 101 -11.57 2.68 9.12
C ALA A 101 -12.07 2.27 7.73
N ALA A 102 -11.22 1.65 6.91
CA ALA A 102 -11.60 1.11 5.59
C ALA A 102 -12.23 -0.30 5.65
N GLY A 103 -12.38 -0.89 6.85
CA GLY A 103 -13.00 -2.20 7.04
C GLY A 103 -12.01 -3.38 7.00
N PHE A 104 -10.72 -3.15 7.25
CA PHE A 104 -9.77 -4.23 7.51
C PHE A 104 -9.68 -4.54 9.01
N GLU A 105 -9.70 -5.83 9.32
CA GLU A 105 -9.70 -6.40 10.66
C GLU A 105 -8.48 -7.30 10.87
N HIS A 106 -8.32 -7.82 12.09
CA HIS A 106 -7.20 -8.70 12.47
C HIS A 106 -5.82 -8.13 12.13
N LEU A 107 -5.68 -6.81 12.28
CA LEU A 107 -4.48 -6.05 11.94
C LEU A 107 -3.27 -6.49 12.78
N ARG A 108 -2.16 -6.78 12.11
CA ARG A 108 -0.89 -7.16 12.73
C ARG A 108 0.27 -6.49 12.00
N PHE A 109 1.24 -6.03 12.78
CA PHE A 109 2.52 -5.58 12.25
C PHE A 109 3.54 -6.72 12.28
N SER A 110 4.26 -6.88 11.18
CA SER A 110 5.54 -7.59 11.16
C SER A 110 6.67 -6.60 10.86
N GLU A 111 7.80 -6.78 11.52
CA GLU A 111 9.00 -5.97 11.33
C GLU A 111 10.03 -6.73 10.49
N GLY A 112 10.58 -6.07 9.47
CA GLY A 112 11.72 -6.55 8.70
C GLY A 112 12.94 -5.69 8.99
N ARG A 113 14.12 -6.31 9.09
CA ARG A 113 15.40 -5.60 9.19
C ARG A 113 16.16 -5.64 7.88
N GLY A 114 16.70 -4.49 7.46
CA GLY A 114 17.40 -4.29 6.20
C GLY A 114 18.82 -3.76 6.39
N ARG A 115 19.57 -3.64 5.28
CA ARG A 115 20.90 -2.99 5.28
C ARG A 115 20.80 -1.47 5.23
N LYS A 116 19.81 -0.95 4.49
CA LYS A 116 19.33 0.44 4.40
C LYS A 116 17.97 0.41 3.69
N PRO A 117 16.90 0.93 4.31
CA PRO A 117 16.77 1.34 5.71
C PRO A 117 16.99 0.16 6.68
N ASP A 118 17.20 0.50 7.94
CA ASP A 118 17.51 -0.46 9.00
C ASP A 118 16.28 -1.27 9.39
N ARG A 119 15.09 -0.64 9.29
CA ARG A 119 13.81 -1.20 9.70
C ARG A 119 12.67 -0.87 8.72
N PHE A 120 11.82 -1.86 8.47
CA PHE A 120 10.54 -1.71 7.77
C PHE A 120 9.43 -2.34 8.57
N LEU A 121 8.23 -1.78 8.49
CA LEU A 121 7.00 -2.37 9.00
C LEU A 121 6.15 -2.89 7.85
N CYS A 122 5.44 -3.98 8.10
CA CYS A 122 4.40 -4.48 7.23
C CYS A 122 3.13 -4.67 8.05
N LEU A 123 2.12 -3.85 7.76
CA LEU A 123 0.77 -4.06 8.27
C LEU A 123 0.09 -5.13 7.44
N SER A 124 -0.46 -6.15 8.08
CA SER A 124 -1.28 -7.18 7.45
C SER A 124 -2.63 -7.30 8.14
N GLY A 125 -3.66 -7.69 7.39
CA GLY A 125 -5.02 -7.82 7.89
C GLY A 125 -5.95 -8.48 6.89
N THR A 126 -7.23 -8.59 7.26
CA THR A 126 -8.28 -9.20 6.45
C THR A 126 -9.45 -8.25 6.27
N ARG A 127 -10.04 -8.16 5.08
CA ARG A 127 -11.26 -7.37 4.88
C ARG A 127 -12.40 -8.04 5.66
N GLY A 128 -13.11 -7.27 6.48
CA GLY A 128 -14.28 -7.74 7.21
C GLY A 128 -15.32 -8.36 6.28
N SER A 129 -16.02 -9.38 6.78
CA SER A 129 -17.21 -9.88 6.09
C SER A 129 -18.26 -8.78 6.14
N ALA A 130 -18.72 -8.29 4.98
CA ALA A 130 -19.89 -7.41 4.98
C ALA A 130 -21.03 -8.19 5.65
N ASN A 131 -21.48 -7.73 6.82
CA ASN A 131 -22.67 -8.29 7.46
C ASN A 131 -23.84 -8.07 6.49
N VAL A 132 -24.29 -9.17 5.87
CA VAL A 132 -25.61 -9.28 5.24
C VAL A 132 -26.61 -9.57 6.35
#